data_AF-A0A952P5L6-F1
#
_entry.id   AF-A0A952P5L6-F1
#
_cell.length_a   1.000
_cell.length_b   1.000
_cell.length_c   1.000
_cell.angle_alpha   90.00
_cell.angle_beta   90.00
_cell.angle_gamma   90.00
#
_symmetry.space_group_name_H-M   'P 1'
#
loop_
_entity.id
_entity.type
_entity.pdbx_description
1 polymer ?
#
loop_
_entity_poly.entity_id
_entity_poly.type
_entity_poly.pdbx_seq_one_letter_code
_entity_poly.pdbx_strand_id
1 'polypeptide(L)'
;MTERPAFILRLIEEHRAFSSAFSDLFSAIKDQGQTHLLHGLFVLCDDFLIRFHQMKEETLLHPLVRPDPRLRAGGPECSLHFDFFMTDRPLERGRRLLASEKIPETSPLMLSADEQSDQASASPLCIPGEDHQAGRLLMTALRKQPEPSTEADLQRQLRLFQAFFRIQSDHHRREEGCFFRLCEELIPPLAWNQIAMLEKPWAPSPSAGTTQALEALTKAGWSNERKN
;
A
#
# COMPACT_ATOMS: atom_id res chain seq x y z
N MET A 1 -0.59 -29.60 5.83
CA MET A 1 -0.45 -28.14 5.70
C MET A 1 0.35 -27.88 4.44
N THR A 2 -0.26 -27.28 3.43
CA THR A 2 0.47 -26.83 2.23
C THR A 2 1.36 -25.66 2.63
N GLU A 3 2.58 -25.64 2.12
CA GLU A 3 3.51 -24.53 2.33
C GLU A 3 2.95 -23.26 1.67
N ARG A 4 3.10 -22.11 2.36
CA ARG A 4 2.63 -20.83 1.85
C ARG A 4 3.42 -20.46 0.59
N PRO A 5 2.78 -19.99 -0.50
CA PRO A 5 3.48 -19.58 -1.71
C PRO A 5 4.53 -18.50 -1.41
N ALA A 6 5.73 -18.66 -1.97
CA ALA A 6 6.85 -17.75 -1.73
C ALA A 6 6.52 -16.28 -2.09
N PHE A 7 5.64 -16.07 -3.07
CA PHE A 7 5.16 -14.74 -3.44
C PHE A 7 4.40 -14.04 -2.30
N ILE A 8 3.50 -14.75 -1.62
CA ILE A 8 2.77 -14.22 -0.47
C ILE A 8 3.74 -13.91 0.68
N LEU A 9 4.72 -14.80 0.93
CA LEU A 9 5.76 -14.54 1.95
C LEU A 9 6.52 -13.24 1.66
N ARG A 10 6.87 -12.97 0.40
CA ARG A 10 7.53 -11.72 0.00
C ARG A 10 6.66 -10.48 0.19
N LEU A 11 5.37 -10.53 -0.15
CA LEU A 11 4.46 -9.41 0.12
C LEU A 11 4.39 -9.08 1.62
N ILE A 12 4.34 -10.10 2.47
CA ILE A 12 4.37 -9.93 3.94
C ILE A 12 5.71 -9.33 4.41
N GLU A 13 6.83 -9.78 3.84
CA GLU A 13 8.14 -9.19 4.14
C GLU A 13 8.20 -7.71 3.72
N GLU A 14 7.61 -7.36 2.58
CA GLU A 14 7.50 -5.99 2.10
C GLU A 14 6.62 -5.13 3.02
N HIS A 15 5.50 -5.64 3.53
CA HIS A 15 4.69 -4.93 4.54
C HIS A 15 5.49 -4.57 5.79
N ARG A 16 6.26 -5.54 6.30
CA ARG A 16 7.11 -5.37 7.49
C ARG A 16 8.23 -4.38 7.22
N ALA A 17 8.90 -4.53 6.08
CA ALA A 17 9.96 -3.65 5.63
C ALA A 17 9.49 -2.21 5.49
N PHE A 18 8.37 -1.99 4.78
CA PHE A 18 7.74 -0.69 4.65
C PHE A 18 7.42 -0.09 6.03
N SER A 19 6.80 -0.87 6.91
CA SER A 19 6.36 -0.37 8.22
C SER A 19 7.51 0.07 9.10
N SER A 20 8.59 -0.70 9.12
CA SER A 20 9.81 -0.36 9.85
C SER A 20 10.52 0.85 9.21
N ALA A 21 10.73 0.84 7.90
CA ALA A 21 11.41 1.91 7.18
C ALA A 21 10.65 3.25 7.29
N PHE A 22 9.32 3.21 7.18
CA PHE A 22 8.48 4.39 7.34
C PHE A 22 8.61 4.95 8.76
N SER A 23 8.49 4.09 9.78
CA SER A 23 8.56 4.51 11.18
C SER A 23 9.91 5.17 11.51
N ASP A 24 11.01 4.61 11.00
CA ASP A 24 12.36 5.14 11.17
C ASP A 24 12.51 6.52 10.53
N LEU A 25 12.18 6.65 9.24
CA LEU A 25 12.27 7.92 8.52
C LEU A 25 11.34 8.99 9.14
N PHE A 26 10.10 8.60 9.44
CA PHE A 26 9.11 9.49 10.02
C PHE A 26 9.55 10.03 11.39
N SER A 27 10.08 9.16 12.26
CA SER A 27 10.58 9.57 13.59
C SER A 27 11.83 10.44 13.48
N ALA A 28 12.74 10.14 12.53
CA ALA A 28 13.90 11.00 12.28
C ALA A 28 13.50 12.41 11.82
N ILE A 29 12.48 12.53 10.97
CA ILE A 29 11.97 13.85 10.54
C ILE A 29 11.27 14.55 11.69
N LYS A 30 10.31 13.86 12.32
CA LYS A 30 9.41 14.46 13.32
C LYS A 30 10.12 14.80 14.63
N ASP A 31 10.92 13.87 15.14
CA ASP A 31 11.46 13.96 16.50
C ASP A 31 12.91 14.50 16.52
N GLN A 32 13.63 14.39 15.39
CA GLN A 32 15.03 14.83 15.28
C GLN A 32 15.23 15.99 14.29
N GLY A 33 14.16 16.47 13.65
CA GLY A 33 14.20 17.62 12.74
C GLY A 33 14.94 17.35 11.41
N GLN A 34 15.11 16.08 11.02
CA GLN A 34 15.85 15.70 9.81
C GLN A 34 15.00 15.89 8.53
N THR A 35 14.62 17.13 8.22
CA THR A 35 13.69 17.45 7.10
C THR A 35 14.19 17.01 5.73
N HIS A 36 15.51 16.90 5.53
CA HIS A 36 16.10 16.39 4.29
C HIS A 36 15.71 14.92 3.97
N LEU A 37 15.22 14.16 4.96
CA LEU A 37 14.74 12.79 4.77
C LEU A 37 13.32 12.72 4.20
N LEU A 38 12.61 13.84 4.06
CA LEU A 38 11.24 13.89 3.58
C LEU A 38 11.08 13.25 2.19
N HIS A 39 12.03 13.47 1.29
CA HIS A 39 12.05 12.81 -0.02
C HIS A 39 12.15 11.28 0.09
N GLY A 40 12.83 10.75 1.11
CA GLY A 40 12.86 9.33 1.40
C GLY A 40 11.47 8.76 1.68
N LEU A 41 10.64 9.49 2.44
CA LEU A 41 9.23 9.10 2.66
C LEU A 41 8.43 9.09 1.36
N PHE A 42 8.66 10.06 0.47
CA PHE A 42 7.99 10.08 -0.84
C PHE A 42 8.33 8.85 -1.69
N VAL A 43 9.61 8.49 -1.76
CA VAL A 43 10.04 7.29 -2.52
C VAL A 43 9.49 6.03 -1.86
N LEU A 44 9.54 5.92 -0.54
CA LEU A 44 9.03 4.75 0.18
C LEU A 44 7.51 4.58 0.00
N CYS A 45 6.73 5.67 0.10
CA CYS A 45 5.27 5.58 0.02
C CYS A 45 4.78 5.43 -1.43
N ASP A 46 5.36 6.17 -2.39
CA ASP A 46 4.86 6.17 -3.76
C ASP A 46 5.55 5.15 -4.66
N ASP A 47 6.88 5.08 -4.64
CA ASP A 47 7.61 4.17 -5.52
C ASP A 47 7.55 2.73 -4.97
N PHE A 48 7.98 2.53 -3.73
CA PHE A 48 8.01 1.19 -3.13
C PHE A 48 6.60 0.64 -2.85
N LEU A 49 5.78 1.36 -2.07
CA LEU A 49 4.49 0.81 -1.68
C LEU A 49 3.46 0.83 -2.82
N ILE A 50 3.17 2.00 -3.40
CA ILE A 50 2.11 2.11 -4.43
C ILE A 50 2.54 1.50 -5.77
N ARG A 51 3.63 1.97 -6.36
CA ARG A 51 3.98 1.62 -7.75
C ARG A 51 4.59 0.24 -7.89
N PHE A 52 5.21 -0.26 -6.84
CA PHE A 52 5.84 -1.57 -6.84
C PHE A 52 4.98 -2.61 -6.11
N HIS A 53 4.73 -2.46 -4.82
CA HIS A 53 4.06 -3.48 -4.03
C HIS A 53 2.56 -3.65 -4.40
N GLN A 54 1.75 -2.60 -4.27
CA GLN A 54 0.30 -2.66 -4.58
C GLN A 54 0.05 -3.00 -6.05
N MET A 55 0.88 -2.47 -6.96
CA MET A 55 0.81 -2.82 -8.38
C MET A 55 1.00 -4.32 -8.63
N LYS A 56 1.88 -5.01 -7.88
CA LYS A 56 2.01 -6.46 -8.02
C LYS A 56 0.73 -7.18 -7.61
N GLU A 57 0.06 -6.75 -6.56
CA GLU A 57 -1.19 -7.35 -6.11
C GLU A 57 -2.30 -7.16 -7.16
N GLU A 58 -2.45 -5.91 -7.61
CA GLU A 58 -3.43 -5.51 -8.62
C GLU A 58 -3.22 -6.23 -9.96
N THR A 59 -1.97 -6.50 -10.34
CA THR A 59 -1.65 -7.09 -11.66
C THR A 59 -1.41 -8.59 -11.64
N LEU A 60 -1.02 -9.17 -10.51
CA LEU A 60 -0.64 -10.59 -10.40
C LEU A 60 -1.61 -11.41 -9.56
N LEU A 61 -2.19 -10.86 -8.49
CA LEU A 61 -3.13 -11.58 -7.63
C LEU A 61 -4.58 -11.35 -8.02
N HIS A 62 -5.01 -10.09 -8.11
CA HIS A 62 -6.41 -9.72 -8.33
C HIS A 62 -7.01 -10.42 -9.56
N PRO A 63 -6.33 -10.47 -10.72
CA PRO A 63 -6.89 -11.12 -11.91
C PRO A 63 -7.13 -12.63 -11.75
N LEU A 64 -6.36 -13.29 -10.89
CA LEU A 64 -6.46 -14.74 -10.68
C LEU A 64 -7.61 -15.12 -9.75
N VAL A 65 -7.93 -14.27 -8.77
CA VAL A 65 -9.00 -14.53 -7.79
C VAL A 65 -10.33 -13.91 -8.19
N ARG A 66 -10.33 -12.83 -8.96
CA ARG A 66 -11.54 -12.12 -9.42
C ARG A 66 -12.61 -13.02 -10.06
N PRO A 67 -12.30 -13.99 -10.94
CA PRO A 67 -13.33 -14.81 -11.56
C PRO A 67 -13.87 -15.92 -10.63
N ASP A 68 -13.24 -16.18 -9.48
CA ASP A 68 -13.66 -17.27 -8.60
C ASP A 68 -14.85 -16.85 -7.72
N PRO A 69 -16.02 -17.50 -7.83
CA PRO A 69 -17.21 -17.12 -7.06
C PRO A 69 -17.01 -17.30 -5.55
N ARG A 70 -16.07 -18.14 -5.11
CA ARG A 70 -15.76 -18.34 -3.69
C ARG A 70 -15.13 -17.11 -3.05
N LEU A 71 -14.60 -16.18 -3.83
CA LEU A 71 -14.13 -14.88 -3.33
C LEU A 71 -15.22 -14.15 -2.53
N ARG A 72 -16.49 -14.28 -2.95
CA ARG A 72 -17.66 -13.67 -2.27
C ARG A 72 -18.01 -14.34 -0.94
N ALA A 73 -17.59 -15.58 -0.71
CA ALA A 73 -17.82 -16.25 0.57
C ALA A 73 -16.96 -15.63 1.69
N GLY A 74 -15.81 -15.04 1.33
CA GLY A 74 -14.85 -14.50 2.29
C GLY A 74 -14.20 -15.58 3.17
N GLY A 75 -13.30 -15.15 4.04
CA GLY A 75 -12.77 -15.96 5.15
C GLY A 75 -13.33 -15.52 6.50
N PRO A 76 -13.07 -16.27 7.59
CA PRO A 76 -13.57 -15.94 8.93
C PRO A 76 -13.17 -14.53 9.40
N GLU A 77 -11.98 -14.05 9.02
CA GLU A 77 -11.51 -12.69 9.33
C GLU A 77 -12.10 -11.63 8.38
N CYS A 78 -12.54 -12.01 7.17
CA CYS A 78 -13.05 -11.07 6.17
C CYS A 78 -14.35 -10.39 6.61
N SER A 79 -15.21 -11.07 7.38
CA SER A 79 -16.44 -10.47 7.90
C SER A 79 -16.14 -9.29 8.84
N LEU A 80 -15.15 -9.44 9.74
CA LEU A 80 -14.72 -8.36 10.63
C LEU A 80 -14.14 -7.18 9.84
N HIS A 81 -13.40 -7.47 8.78
CA HIS A 81 -12.83 -6.45 7.90
C HIS A 81 -13.88 -5.73 7.06
N PHE A 82 -14.93 -6.43 6.62
CA PHE A 82 -16.06 -5.85 5.92
C PHE A 82 -16.83 -4.86 6.80
N ASP A 83 -17.16 -5.25 8.04
CA ASP A 83 -17.87 -4.35 8.97
C ASP A 83 -17.08 -3.08 9.27
N PHE A 84 -15.77 -3.21 9.46
CA PHE A 84 -14.88 -2.06 9.60
C PHE A 84 -14.90 -1.17 8.34
N PHE A 85 -14.76 -1.78 7.15
CA PHE A 85 -14.80 -1.05 5.89
C PHE A 85 -16.13 -0.30 5.68
N MET A 86 -17.25 -0.90 6.07
CA MET A 86 -18.56 -0.29 5.95
C MET A 86 -18.79 0.88 6.92
N THR A 87 -18.06 0.93 8.04
CA THR A 87 -18.22 1.97 9.07
C THR A 87 -17.18 3.08 9.01
N ASP A 88 -15.95 2.78 8.55
CA ASP A 88 -14.86 3.75 8.45
C ASP A 88 -14.05 3.57 7.17
N ARG A 89 -14.67 3.92 6.04
CA ARG A 89 -14.10 3.81 4.70
C ARG A 89 -12.75 4.53 4.57
N PRO A 90 -11.69 3.86 4.09
CA PRO A 90 -10.34 4.43 3.99
C PRO A 90 -10.29 5.67 3.10
N LEU A 91 -11.02 5.68 1.98
CA LEU A 91 -11.05 6.83 1.07
C LEU A 91 -11.72 8.05 1.72
N GLU A 92 -12.79 7.84 2.48
CA GLU A 92 -13.47 8.90 3.24
C GLU A 92 -12.63 9.42 4.41
N ARG A 93 -11.81 8.56 5.04
CA ARG A 93 -10.79 9.02 6.01
C ARG A 93 -9.79 9.97 5.33
N GLY A 94 -9.29 9.60 4.16
CA GLY A 94 -8.39 10.44 3.36
C GLY A 94 -9.01 11.79 2.98
N ARG A 95 -10.24 11.77 2.45
CA ARG A 95 -10.99 12.98 2.07
C ARG A 95 -11.25 13.91 3.25
N ARG A 96 -11.71 13.39 4.39
CA ARG A 96 -11.94 14.17 5.61
C ARG A 96 -10.66 14.86 6.07
N LEU A 97 -9.52 14.17 6.00
CA LEU A 97 -8.24 14.77 6.34
C LEU A 97 -7.87 15.92 5.38
N LEU A 98 -7.94 15.69 4.06
CA LEU A 98 -7.66 16.74 3.07
C LEU A 98 -8.56 17.97 3.28
N ALA A 99 -9.85 17.77 3.54
CA ALA A 99 -10.78 18.84 3.86
C ALA A 99 -10.38 19.61 5.12
N SER A 100 -9.98 18.90 6.19
CA SER A 100 -9.53 19.53 7.44
C SER A 100 -8.24 20.34 7.28
N GLU A 101 -7.35 19.93 6.37
CA GLU A 101 -6.14 20.65 5.99
C GLU A 101 -6.37 21.72 4.90
N LYS A 102 -7.62 21.91 4.46
CA LYS A 102 -8.00 22.83 3.37
C LYS A 102 -7.27 22.55 2.05
N ILE A 103 -6.93 21.28 1.80
CA ILE A 103 -6.30 20.83 0.56
C ILE A 103 -7.42 20.42 -0.40
N PRO A 104 -7.54 21.06 -1.58
CA PRO A 104 -8.55 20.66 -2.54
C PRO A 104 -8.27 19.24 -3.07
N GLU A 105 -9.34 18.45 -3.24
CA GLU A 105 -9.26 17.20 -4.01
C GLU A 105 -9.08 17.59 -5.49
N THR A 106 -7.87 17.40 -6.00
CA THR A 106 -7.42 18.07 -7.23
C THR A 106 -7.55 17.21 -8.49
N SER A 107 -8.19 16.04 -8.41
CA SER A 107 -8.71 15.26 -9.54
C SER A 107 -9.42 14.02 -9.01
N PRO A 108 -10.45 13.51 -9.71
CA PRO A 108 -10.93 12.15 -9.46
C PRO A 108 -9.77 11.17 -9.70
N LEU A 109 -9.63 10.18 -8.81
CA LEU A 109 -8.70 9.08 -9.01
C LEU A 109 -9.13 8.33 -10.28
N MET A 110 -8.21 8.23 -11.25
CA MET A 110 -8.46 7.46 -12.46
C MET A 110 -8.41 5.97 -12.10
N LEU A 111 -9.58 5.36 -12.03
CA LEU A 111 -9.72 3.93 -11.79
C LEU A 111 -9.44 3.15 -13.07
N SER A 112 -8.73 2.05 -12.97
CA SER A 112 -8.64 1.05 -14.04
C SER A 112 -10.03 0.47 -14.36
N ALA A 113 -10.20 -0.10 -15.55
CA ALA A 113 -11.46 -0.76 -15.93
C ALA A 113 -11.83 -1.90 -14.97
N ASP A 114 -10.81 -2.60 -14.47
CA ASP A 114 -10.96 -3.66 -13.47
C ASP A 114 -11.47 -3.12 -12.13
N GLU A 115 -10.88 -2.05 -11.61
CA GLU A 115 -11.36 -1.41 -10.37
C GLU A 115 -12.79 -0.87 -10.51
N GLN A 116 -13.13 -0.29 -11.66
CA GLN A 116 -14.50 0.17 -11.94
C GLN A 116 -15.48 -1.00 -11.93
N SER A 117 -15.10 -2.13 -12.53
CA SER A 117 -15.89 -3.37 -12.54
C SER A 117 -16.05 -3.95 -11.13
N ASP A 118 -14.97 -3.98 -10.35
CA ASP A 118 -14.97 -4.46 -8.97
C ASP A 118 -15.90 -3.60 -8.09
N GLN A 119 -15.90 -2.27 -8.25
CA GLN A 119 -16.84 -1.38 -7.57
C GLN A 119 -18.29 -1.58 -8.03
N ALA A 120 -18.54 -1.64 -9.34
CA ALA A 120 -19.88 -1.77 -9.90
C ALA A 120 -20.56 -3.10 -9.52
N SER A 121 -19.77 -4.18 -9.38
CA SER A 121 -20.26 -5.52 -9.05
C SER A 121 -20.25 -5.83 -7.54
N ALA A 122 -19.89 -4.85 -6.71
CA ALA A 122 -19.64 -5.03 -5.28
C ALA A 122 -18.74 -6.26 -5.02
N SER A 123 -17.67 -6.38 -5.81
CA SER A 123 -16.64 -7.40 -5.66
C SER A 123 -15.92 -7.19 -4.31
N PRO A 124 -15.58 -8.24 -3.55
CA PRO A 124 -14.76 -8.11 -2.35
C PRO A 124 -13.40 -7.43 -2.59
N LEU A 125 -12.89 -7.45 -3.83
CA LEU A 125 -11.67 -6.72 -4.21
C LEU A 125 -11.83 -5.20 -4.16
N CYS A 126 -13.06 -4.67 -4.05
CA CYS A 126 -13.27 -3.23 -3.86
C CYS A 126 -12.71 -2.73 -2.52
N ILE A 127 -12.55 -3.61 -1.53
CA ILE A 127 -12.00 -3.26 -0.21
C ILE A 127 -10.50 -2.93 -0.31
N PRO A 128 -9.61 -3.86 -0.72
CA PRO A 128 -8.20 -3.52 -0.91
C PRO A 128 -8.01 -2.47 -2.00
N GLY A 129 -8.84 -2.48 -3.07
CA GLY A 129 -8.80 -1.43 -4.09
C GLY A 129 -9.06 -0.03 -3.54
N GLU A 130 -10.02 0.13 -2.64
CA GLU A 130 -10.28 1.44 -2.01
C GLU A 130 -9.16 1.85 -1.03
N ASP A 131 -8.53 0.89 -0.34
CA ASP A 131 -7.34 1.17 0.49
C ASP A 131 -6.19 1.74 -0.35
N HIS A 132 -5.93 1.14 -1.52
CA HIS A 132 -4.93 1.63 -2.47
C HIS A 132 -5.30 3.02 -2.97
N GLN A 133 -6.57 3.24 -3.33
CA GLN A 133 -7.09 4.54 -3.75
C GLN A 133 -6.89 5.61 -2.69
N ALA A 134 -7.18 5.31 -1.43
CA ALA A 134 -6.97 6.23 -0.32
C ALA A 134 -5.48 6.59 -0.17
N GLY A 135 -4.58 5.61 -0.33
CA GLY A 135 -3.14 5.85 -0.40
C GLY A 135 -2.74 6.79 -1.53
N ARG A 136 -3.20 6.50 -2.75
CA ARG A 136 -2.94 7.32 -3.96
C ARG A 136 -3.50 8.74 -3.83
N LEU A 137 -4.65 8.92 -3.19
CA LEU A 137 -5.24 10.23 -2.89
C LEU A 137 -4.29 11.08 -2.04
N LEU A 138 -3.84 10.53 -0.91
CA LEU A 138 -2.95 11.24 0.01
C LEU A 138 -1.59 11.53 -0.62
N MET A 139 -1.02 10.59 -1.38
CA MET A 139 0.25 10.82 -2.08
C MET A 139 0.13 11.86 -3.20
N THR A 140 -1.00 11.90 -3.91
CA THR A 140 -1.28 12.94 -4.90
C THR A 140 -1.38 14.32 -4.26
N ALA A 141 -2.04 14.40 -3.10
CA ALA A 141 -2.13 15.64 -2.33
C ALA A 141 -0.74 16.10 -1.85
N LEU A 142 0.05 15.19 -1.28
CA LEU A 142 1.42 15.44 -0.81
C LEU A 142 2.32 15.97 -1.94
N ARG A 143 2.29 15.36 -3.13
CA ARG A 143 3.10 15.78 -4.29
C ARG A 143 2.80 17.18 -4.81
N LYS A 144 1.59 17.67 -4.59
CA LYS A 144 1.16 19.01 -5.02
C LYS A 144 1.50 20.07 -3.97
N GLN A 145 1.92 19.67 -2.77
CA GLN A 145 2.46 20.61 -1.79
C GLN A 145 3.86 21.05 -2.24
N PRO A 146 4.20 22.33 -2.07
CA PRO A 146 5.59 22.75 -2.19
C PRO A 146 6.45 22.11 -1.09
N GLU A 147 7.77 22.14 -1.28
CA GLU A 147 8.70 21.84 -0.19
C GLU A 147 8.36 22.69 1.04
N PRO A 148 8.35 22.08 2.25
CA PRO A 148 7.92 22.79 3.45
C PRO A 148 8.88 23.94 3.74
N SER A 149 8.35 25.17 3.71
CA SER A 149 9.10 26.39 4.02
C SER A 149 8.93 26.87 5.46
N THR A 150 7.90 26.35 6.14
CA THR A 150 7.56 26.66 7.53
C THR A 150 7.33 25.38 8.32
N GLU A 151 7.44 25.47 9.65
CA GLU A 151 7.08 24.35 10.54
C GLU A 151 5.62 23.92 10.36
N ALA A 152 4.71 24.85 10.12
CA ALA A 152 3.31 24.55 9.86
C ALA A 152 3.13 23.71 8.57
N ASP A 153 3.90 24.00 7.52
CA ASP A 153 3.89 23.21 6.28
C ASP A 153 4.44 21.81 6.53
N LEU A 154 5.56 21.69 7.25
CA LEU A 154 6.14 20.40 7.60
C LEU A 154 5.15 19.55 8.40
N GLN A 155 4.55 20.11 9.45
CA GLN A 155 3.59 19.41 10.28
C GLN A 155 2.35 18.98 9.49
N ARG A 156 1.88 19.81 8.53
CA ARG A 156 0.80 19.42 7.61
C ARG A 156 1.19 18.20 6.79
N GLN A 157 2.36 18.20 6.17
CA GLN A 157 2.83 17.05 5.38
C GLN A 157 3.02 15.80 6.25
N LEU A 158 3.57 15.93 7.46
CA LEU A 158 3.72 14.81 8.40
C LEU A 158 2.37 14.22 8.82
N ARG A 159 1.32 15.03 9.01
CA ARG A 159 -0.04 14.52 9.27
C ARG A 159 -0.59 13.70 8.11
N LEU A 160 -0.36 14.13 6.86
CA LEU A 160 -0.75 13.38 5.67
C LEU A 160 0.01 12.05 5.56
N PHE A 161 1.33 12.06 5.76
CA PHE A 161 2.13 10.83 5.81
C PHE A 161 1.69 9.88 6.93
N GLN A 162 1.40 10.40 8.12
CA GLN A 162 0.91 9.58 9.23
C GLN A 162 -0.45 8.95 8.91
N ALA A 163 -1.35 9.69 8.26
CA ALA A 163 -2.64 9.15 7.85
C ALA A 163 -2.50 8.09 6.76
N PHE A 164 -1.62 8.32 5.78
CA PHE A 164 -1.24 7.32 4.78
C PHE A 164 -0.77 6.04 5.47
N PHE A 165 0.19 6.14 6.37
CA PHE A 165 0.74 4.99 7.08
C PHE A 165 -0.31 4.22 7.88
N ARG A 166 -1.24 4.91 8.54
CA ARG A 166 -2.34 4.25 9.27
C ARG A 166 -3.27 3.47 8.35
N ILE A 167 -3.66 4.06 7.22
CA ILE A 167 -4.49 3.39 6.22
C ILE A 167 -3.78 2.14 5.71
N GLN A 168 -2.51 2.26 5.33
CA GLN A 168 -1.72 1.14 4.80
C GLN A 168 -1.47 0.06 5.86
N SER A 169 -1.23 0.43 7.12
CA SER A 169 -1.08 -0.52 8.22
C SER A 169 -2.36 -1.31 8.49
N ASP A 170 -3.52 -0.65 8.44
CA ASP A 170 -4.80 -1.32 8.59
C ASP A 170 -5.07 -2.25 7.40
N HIS A 171 -4.72 -1.82 6.19
CA HIS A 171 -4.81 -2.59 4.95
C HIS A 171 -3.94 -3.85 4.98
N HIS A 172 -2.63 -3.73 5.26
CA HIS A 172 -1.72 -4.89 5.37
C HIS A 172 -2.24 -5.93 6.38
N ARG A 173 -2.80 -5.49 7.52
CA ARG A 173 -3.40 -6.40 8.51
C ARG A 173 -4.57 -7.19 7.92
N ARG A 174 -5.44 -6.54 7.13
CA ARG A 174 -6.57 -7.21 6.45
C ARG A 174 -6.08 -8.20 5.43
N GLU A 175 -5.03 -7.87 4.71
CA GLU A 175 -4.50 -8.76 3.69
C GLU A 175 -3.86 -10.00 4.27
N GLU A 176 -2.98 -9.83 5.26
CA GLU A 176 -2.32 -10.93 5.95
C GLU A 176 -3.31 -11.82 6.73
N GLY A 177 -4.34 -11.19 7.31
CA GLY A 177 -5.37 -11.85 8.09
C GLY A 177 -6.37 -12.62 7.22
N CYS A 178 -6.75 -12.08 6.07
CA CYS A 178 -7.76 -12.67 5.21
C CYS A 178 -7.38 -12.80 3.73
N PHE A 179 -7.05 -11.70 3.04
CA PHE A 179 -6.93 -11.72 1.57
C PHE A 179 -5.88 -12.73 1.07
N PHE A 180 -4.69 -12.73 1.67
CA PHE A 180 -3.62 -13.66 1.28
C PHE A 180 -3.98 -15.11 1.55
N ARG A 181 -4.75 -15.40 2.61
CA ARG A 181 -5.26 -16.76 2.87
C ARG A 181 -6.27 -17.18 1.80
N LEU A 182 -7.14 -16.27 1.36
CA LEU A 182 -8.03 -16.54 0.23
C LEU A 182 -7.24 -16.78 -1.05
N CYS A 183 -6.22 -15.97 -1.33
CA CYS A 183 -5.34 -16.20 -2.49
C CYS A 183 -4.70 -17.59 -2.44
N GLU A 184 -4.19 -18.02 -1.28
CA GLU A 184 -3.62 -19.37 -1.08
C GLU A 184 -4.61 -20.49 -1.40
N GLU A 185 -5.90 -20.32 -1.09
CA GLU A 185 -6.95 -21.31 -1.33
C GLU A 185 -7.50 -21.30 -2.76
N LEU A 186 -7.57 -20.12 -3.38
CA LEU A 186 -8.24 -19.91 -4.66
C LEU A 186 -7.28 -20.03 -5.85
N ILE A 187 -6.01 -19.64 -5.69
CA ILE A 187 -5.04 -19.62 -6.79
C ILE A 187 -4.42 -21.01 -6.96
N PRO A 188 -4.56 -21.65 -8.16
CA PRO A 188 -3.99 -22.97 -8.40
C PRO A 188 -2.45 -22.97 -8.34
N PRO A 189 -1.82 -24.10 -7.92
CA PRO A 189 -0.36 -24.24 -7.88
C PRO A 189 0.37 -23.80 -9.15
N LEU A 190 -0.17 -24.09 -10.34
CA LEU A 190 0.45 -23.71 -11.62
C LEU A 190 0.50 -22.18 -11.81
N ALA A 191 -0.50 -21.45 -11.32
CA ALA A 191 -0.53 -20.00 -11.45
C ALA A 191 0.52 -19.32 -10.55
N TRP A 192 0.84 -19.90 -9.39
CA TRP A 192 1.95 -19.43 -8.54
C TRP A 192 3.31 -19.48 -9.25
N ASN A 193 3.54 -20.51 -10.08
CA ASN A 193 4.75 -20.59 -10.89
C ASN A 193 4.81 -19.46 -11.94
N GLN A 194 3.67 -19.11 -12.55
CA GLN A 194 3.59 -18.01 -13.50
C GLN A 194 3.88 -16.67 -12.82
N ILE A 195 3.32 -16.45 -11.62
CA ILE A 195 3.62 -15.25 -10.81
C ILE A 195 5.13 -15.14 -10.56
N ALA A 196 5.79 -16.22 -10.15
CA ALA A 196 7.23 -16.21 -9.88
C ALA A 196 8.09 -15.82 -11.11
N MET A 197 7.60 -16.11 -12.32
CA MET A 197 8.24 -15.71 -13.58
C MET A 197 8.00 -14.24 -13.95
N LEU A 198 6.83 -13.70 -13.60
CA LEU A 198 6.43 -12.34 -13.94
C LEU A 198 6.89 -11.29 -12.93
N GLU A 199 7.03 -11.69 -11.66
CA GLU A 199 7.50 -10.81 -10.60
C GLU A 199 8.88 -10.24 -10.95
N LYS A 200 9.03 -8.93 -10.77
CA LYS A 200 10.29 -8.20 -10.97
C LYS A 200 10.75 -7.65 -9.61
N PRO A 201 12.07 -7.53 -9.37
CA PRO A 201 12.57 -6.84 -8.19
C PRO A 201 12.19 -5.34 -8.25
N TRP A 202 12.20 -4.67 -7.10
CA TRP A 202 12.00 -3.23 -7.07
C TRP A 202 13.24 -2.53 -7.63
N ALA A 203 13.05 -1.65 -8.60
CA ALA A 203 14.13 -0.92 -9.25
C ALA A 203 13.74 0.57 -9.32
N PRO A 204 13.85 1.32 -8.21
CA PRO A 204 13.45 2.71 -8.18
C PRO A 204 14.32 3.55 -9.10
N SER A 205 13.71 4.54 -9.76
CA SER A 205 14.48 5.54 -10.51
C SER A 205 15.34 6.36 -9.55
N PRO A 206 16.59 6.71 -9.91
CA PRO A 206 17.39 7.62 -9.11
C PRO A 206 16.70 8.96 -8.89
N SER A 207 16.57 9.37 -7.63
CA SER A 207 15.94 10.62 -7.19
C SER A 207 16.54 11.08 -5.86
N ALA A 208 16.21 12.30 -5.41
CA ALA A 208 16.70 12.87 -4.16
C ALA A 208 16.35 12.06 -2.90
N GLY A 209 15.35 11.18 -2.98
CA GLY A 209 14.88 10.30 -1.90
C GLY A 209 15.32 8.83 -2.01
N THR A 210 15.92 8.44 -3.13
CA THR A 210 16.10 7.01 -3.46
C THR A 210 17.09 6.33 -2.52
N THR A 211 18.21 6.99 -2.22
CA THR A 211 19.20 6.46 -1.30
C THR A 211 18.64 6.31 0.12
N GLN A 212 17.93 7.32 0.63
CA GLN A 212 17.37 7.26 1.99
C GLN A 212 16.32 6.15 2.12
N ALA A 213 15.48 5.96 1.10
CA ALA A 213 14.50 4.88 1.08
C ALA A 213 15.17 3.49 1.04
N LEU A 214 16.19 3.31 0.19
CA LEU A 214 16.94 2.06 0.10
C LEU A 214 17.68 1.73 1.40
N GLU A 215 18.33 2.71 2.03
CA GLU A 215 19.00 2.56 3.31
C GLU A 215 18.01 2.17 4.42
N ALA A 216 16.84 2.83 4.48
CA ALA A 216 15.81 2.52 5.47
C ALA A 216 15.24 1.10 5.29
N LEU A 217 14.97 0.68 4.05
CA LEU A 217 14.51 -0.69 3.74
C LEU A 217 15.58 -1.74 4.06
N THR A 218 16.83 -1.47 3.72
CA THR A 218 17.95 -2.38 4.03
C THR A 218 18.11 -2.54 5.55
N LYS A 219 18.02 -1.44 6.30
CA LYS A 219 18.05 -1.45 7.77
C LYS A 219 16.87 -2.22 8.36
N ALA A 220 15.71 -2.18 7.70
CA ALA A 220 14.53 -2.98 8.04
C ALA A 220 14.67 -4.48 7.70
N GLY A 221 15.83 -4.90 7.18
CA GLY A 221 16.11 -6.30 6.83
C GLY A 221 15.58 -6.73 5.47
N TRP A 222 15.06 -5.80 4.67
CA TRP A 222 14.63 -6.09 3.30
C TRP A 222 15.84 -6.22 2.38
N SER A 223 15.80 -7.24 1.52
CA SER A 223 16.78 -7.42 0.45
C SER A 223 16.07 -7.52 -0.88
N ASN A 224 16.61 -6.83 -1.88
CA ASN A 224 16.12 -6.89 -3.24
C ASN A 224 16.58 -8.17 -3.98
N GLU A 225 17.45 -8.96 -3.36
CA GLU A 225 17.96 -10.21 -3.92
C GLU A 225 16.97 -11.35 -3.65
N ARG A 226 16.59 -12.09 -4.70
CA ARG A 226 15.85 -13.35 -4.52
C ARG A 226 16.78 -14.34 -3.84
N LYS A 227 16.50 -14.67 -2.58
CA LYS A 227 17.07 -15.87 -1.96
C LYS A 227 16.35 -17.06 -2.56
N ASN A 228 17.04 -17.77 -3.46
CA ASN A 228 16.57 -19.04 -4.03
C ASN A 228 16.52 -20.13 -2.97
#